data_AF-A0A387G8N4-F1
#
_entry.id   AF-A0A387G8N4-F1
#
_cell.length_a   1.000
_cell.length_b   1.000
_cell.length_c   1.000
_cell.angle_alpha   90.00
_cell.angle_beta   90.00
_cell.angle_gamma   90.00
#
_symmetry.space_group_name_H-M   'P 1'
#
loop_
_entity.id
_entity.type
_entity.pdbx_description
1 polymer ?
#
loop_
_entity_poly.entity_id
_entity_poly.type
_entity_poly.pdbx_seq_one_letter_code
_entity_poly.pdbx_strand_id
1 'polypeptide(L)'
;MVPNPTQESNWQDRAGENVFEMCIANCGPGFWIRRTTWGNSLARIVGVGPITQPAPYFGNPSVLMDVYSLSGELKDTLAPVPVAGTYKTWRRIDPPAWTDAGSLRPLDDPAIDEALAKLDKRRGKQPGGRFSYEPPVGVERTMLKVPFARKEEAKAIGARWSLADKSWWLQAGNDAALAKARKLGFLD
;
A
#
# COMPACT_ATOMS: atom_id res chain seq x y z
N MET A 1 27.86 -29.07 -15.86
CA MET A 1 27.06 -28.67 -14.68
C MET A 1 26.30 -27.43 -15.10
N VAL A 2 25.00 -27.56 -15.39
CA VAL A 2 24.15 -26.46 -15.84
C VAL A 2 23.85 -25.54 -14.66
N PRO A 3 23.98 -24.21 -14.78
CA PRO A 3 23.65 -23.30 -13.70
C PRO A 3 22.14 -23.32 -13.43
N ASN A 4 21.82 -23.49 -12.14
CA ASN A 4 20.46 -23.55 -11.59
C ASN A 4 19.72 -22.23 -11.87
N PRO A 5 18.53 -22.22 -12.50
CA PRO A 5 17.82 -20.99 -12.79
C PRO A 5 17.32 -20.36 -11.49
N THR A 6 17.81 -19.14 -11.26
CA THR A 6 17.15 -18.03 -10.60
C THR A 6 16.39 -18.35 -9.31
N GLN A 7 16.97 -17.90 -8.19
CA GLN A 7 16.25 -17.62 -6.94
C GLN A 7 15.11 -16.62 -7.23
N GLU A 8 13.95 -17.10 -7.67
CA GLU A 8 12.71 -16.34 -7.57
C GLU A 8 12.52 -16.06 -6.08
N SER A 9 12.71 -14.81 -5.67
CA SER A 9 12.50 -14.38 -4.30
C SER A 9 11.11 -14.84 -3.88
N ASN A 10 11.06 -15.81 -2.96
CA ASN A 10 9.85 -16.43 -2.46
C ASN A 10 9.01 -15.39 -1.70
N TRP A 11 8.28 -14.57 -2.47
CA TRP A 11 7.45 -13.48 -2.00
C TRP A 11 6.28 -13.98 -1.15
N GLN A 12 5.95 -15.28 -1.25
CA GLN A 12 4.83 -15.91 -0.54
C GLN A 12 5.15 -16.13 0.95
N ASP A 13 6.42 -16.32 1.31
CA ASP A 13 6.85 -16.73 2.67
C ASP A 13 7.34 -15.60 3.59
N ARG A 14 7.28 -14.34 3.17
CA ARG A 14 7.62 -13.22 4.07
C ARG A 14 6.59 -13.14 5.20
N ALA A 15 7.05 -13.12 6.46
CA ALA A 15 6.23 -12.76 7.62
C ALA A 15 5.53 -11.42 7.32
N GLY A 16 4.24 -11.48 7.04
CA GLY A 16 3.55 -10.42 6.31
C GLY A 16 2.77 -9.51 7.23
N GLU A 17 2.95 -8.20 7.05
CA GLU A 17 1.99 -7.18 7.45
C GLU A 17 0.59 -7.62 7.01
N ASN A 18 -0.41 -7.47 7.86
CA ASN A 18 -1.81 -7.60 7.45
C ASN A 18 -2.23 -6.41 6.56
N VAL A 19 -3.35 -6.50 5.84
CA VAL A 19 -3.77 -5.43 4.90
C VAL A 19 -3.92 -4.07 5.60
N PHE A 20 -4.36 -4.03 6.85
CA PHE A 20 -4.49 -2.78 7.59
C PHE A 20 -3.13 -2.20 7.97
N GLU A 21 -2.21 -3.05 8.43
CA GLU A 21 -0.81 -2.67 8.67
C GLU A 21 -0.15 -2.17 7.38
N MET A 22 -0.45 -2.78 6.23
CA MET A 22 -0.02 -2.26 4.93
C MET A 22 -0.60 -0.86 4.65
N CYS A 23 -1.89 -0.63 4.92
CA CYS A 23 -2.49 0.71 4.76
C CYS A 23 -1.80 1.74 5.67
N ILE A 24 -1.53 1.40 6.93
CA ILE A 24 -0.75 2.25 7.84
C ILE A 24 0.64 2.53 7.28
N ALA A 25 1.36 1.48 6.88
CA ALA A 25 2.71 1.55 6.34
C ALA A 25 2.79 2.28 4.99
N ASN A 26 1.67 2.53 4.31
CA ASN A 26 1.62 3.28 3.04
C ASN A 26 0.87 4.62 3.18
N CYS A 27 0.55 5.05 4.41
CA CYS A 27 -0.22 6.28 4.67
C CYS A 27 -1.58 6.32 3.96
N GLY A 28 -2.24 5.17 3.81
CA GLY A 28 -3.56 5.06 3.18
C GLY A 28 -3.55 4.27 1.87
N PRO A 29 -4.51 4.53 0.95
CA PRO A 29 -4.63 3.82 -0.32
C PRO A 29 -3.53 4.23 -1.33
N GLY A 30 -3.46 3.49 -2.44
CA GLY A 30 -2.61 3.80 -3.59
C GLY A 30 -1.53 2.75 -3.88
N PHE A 31 -1.29 1.83 -2.95
CA PHE A 31 -0.32 0.75 -3.08
C PHE A 31 -0.94 -0.51 -3.70
N TRP A 32 -0.06 -1.41 -4.14
CA TRP A 32 -0.43 -2.63 -4.85
C TRP A 32 -0.30 -3.87 -3.97
N ILE A 33 -1.25 -4.78 -4.11
CA ILE A 33 -1.29 -6.06 -3.43
C ILE A 33 -1.59 -7.19 -4.41
N ARG A 34 -1.23 -8.40 -4.01
CA ARG A 34 -1.63 -9.64 -4.66
C ARG A 34 -2.08 -10.64 -3.61
N ARG A 35 -3.13 -11.39 -3.94
CA ARG A 35 -3.56 -12.52 -3.11
C ARG A 35 -2.67 -13.72 -3.40
N THR A 36 -2.27 -14.46 -2.38
CA THR A 36 -1.42 -15.66 -2.55
C THR A 36 -2.10 -16.77 -3.37
N THR A 37 -3.44 -16.80 -3.36
CA THR A 37 -4.23 -17.74 -4.18
C THR A 37 -4.58 -17.19 -5.56
N TRP A 38 -4.20 -15.95 -5.90
CA TRP A 38 -4.46 -15.38 -7.22
C TRP A 38 -3.31 -15.70 -8.18
N GLY A 39 -3.66 -16.35 -9.29
CA GLY A 39 -2.78 -16.54 -10.45
C GLY A 39 -2.53 -15.21 -11.16
N ASN A 40 -3.27 -14.91 -12.23
CA ASN A 40 -2.94 -13.79 -13.14
C ASN A 40 -3.66 -12.47 -12.83
N SER A 41 -3.79 -12.15 -11.55
CA SER A 41 -4.41 -10.91 -11.10
C SER A 41 -3.64 -10.27 -9.96
N LEU A 42 -3.71 -8.94 -9.90
CA LEU A 42 -3.18 -8.08 -8.85
C LEU A 42 -4.20 -6.98 -8.59
N ALA A 43 -4.05 -6.23 -7.50
CA ALA A 43 -4.99 -5.16 -7.17
C ALA A 43 -4.29 -3.93 -6.61
N ARG A 44 -4.86 -2.76 -6.91
CA ARG A 44 -4.49 -1.50 -6.27
C ARG A 44 -5.50 -1.21 -5.18
N ILE A 45 -5.03 -0.95 -3.96
CA ILE A 45 -5.92 -0.40 -2.92
C ILE A 45 -6.29 1.02 -3.32
N VAL A 46 -7.59 1.29 -3.42
CA VAL A 46 -8.11 2.59 -3.88
C VAL A 46 -8.87 3.34 -2.80
N GLY A 47 -9.44 2.63 -1.82
CA GLY A 47 -10.18 3.25 -0.73
C GLY A 47 -9.90 2.54 0.60
N VAL A 48 -9.78 3.31 1.67
CA VAL A 48 -9.66 2.80 3.03
C VAL A 48 -10.53 3.69 3.92
N GLY A 49 -11.37 3.08 4.76
CA GLY A 49 -12.16 3.76 5.78
C GLY A 49 -11.32 4.21 6.98
N PRO A 50 -11.94 4.85 7.97
CA PRO A 50 -11.22 5.43 9.11
C PRO A 50 -10.62 4.35 10.02
N ILE A 51 -9.51 4.70 10.65
CA ILE A 51 -8.90 3.92 11.72
C ILE A 51 -9.56 4.32 13.03
N THR A 52 -10.21 3.38 13.71
CA THR A 52 -11.01 3.68 14.90
C THR A 52 -10.52 3.03 16.18
N GLN A 53 -9.53 2.13 16.08
CA GLN A 53 -8.93 1.41 17.21
C GLN A 53 -7.42 1.20 16.98
N PRO A 54 -6.66 0.76 17.99
CA PRO A 54 -5.26 0.35 17.82
C PRO A 54 -5.06 -0.90 16.94
N ALA A 55 -3.79 -1.19 16.67
CA ALA A 55 -3.32 -2.39 15.99
C ALA A 55 -3.83 -3.69 16.67
N PRO A 56 -3.84 -4.84 15.95
CA PRO A 56 -3.40 -5.03 14.56
C PRO A 56 -4.53 -4.82 13.53
N TYR A 57 -5.78 -4.73 13.97
CA TYR A 57 -6.92 -4.66 13.07
C TYR A 57 -7.51 -3.26 12.91
N PHE A 58 -7.13 -2.32 13.78
CA PHE A 58 -7.43 -0.90 13.60
C PHE A 58 -8.91 -0.55 13.49
N GLY A 59 -9.77 -1.32 14.14
CA GLY A 59 -11.23 -1.18 14.04
C GLY A 59 -11.84 -1.82 12.78
N ASN A 60 -11.02 -2.59 12.06
CA ASN A 60 -11.36 -3.35 10.86
C ASN A 60 -11.95 -2.46 9.75
N PRO A 61 -11.23 -1.42 9.29
CA PRO A 61 -11.75 -0.46 8.33
C PRO A 61 -12.25 -1.14 7.06
N SER A 62 -13.18 -0.49 6.36
CA SER A 62 -13.58 -0.91 5.02
C SER A 62 -12.47 -0.60 4.03
N VAL A 63 -12.14 -1.54 3.16
CA VAL A 63 -11.06 -1.39 2.18
C VAL A 63 -11.59 -1.76 0.81
N LEU A 64 -11.30 -0.92 -0.18
CA LEU A 64 -11.65 -1.11 -1.58
C LEU A 64 -10.40 -1.27 -2.43
N MET A 65 -10.51 -2.08 -3.46
CA MET A 65 -9.47 -2.30 -4.47
C MET A 65 -10.03 -2.25 -5.88
N ASP A 66 -9.21 -1.80 -6.81
CA ASP A 66 -9.40 -2.07 -8.25
C ASP A 66 -8.51 -3.28 -8.61
N VAL A 67 -9.06 -4.25 -9.31
CA VAL A 67 -8.38 -5.51 -9.67
C VAL A 67 -8.00 -5.46 -11.14
N TYR A 68 -6.76 -5.84 -11.43
CA TYR A 68 -6.20 -5.82 -12.78
C TYR A 68 -5.63 -7.19 -13.16
N SER A 69 -5.56 -7.46 -14.46
CA SER A 69 -4.70 -8.49 -15.02
C SER A 69 -3.21 -8.14 -14.81
N LEU A 70 -2.31 -9.09 -15.04
CA LEU A 70 -0.88 -8.80 -15.05
C LEU A 70 -0.45 -7.86 -16.19
N SER A 71 -1.24 -7.76 -17.27
CA SER A 71 -1.03 -6.87 -18.40
C SER A 71 -1.67 -5.49 -18.25
N GLY A 72 -2.37 -5.22 -17.14
CA GLY A 72 -2.97 -3.91 -16.86
C GLY A 72 -4.43 -3.74 -17.26
N GLU A 73 -5.09 -4.80 -17.70
CA GLU A 73 -6.53 -4.79 -17.98
C GLU A 73 -7.32 -4.72 -16.66
N LEU A 74 -8.22 -3.74 -16.52
CA LEU A 74 -9.10 -3.61 -15.37
C LEU A 74 -10.16 -4.72 -15.39
N LYS A 75 -10.15 -5.59 -14.37
CA LYS A 75 -11.04 -6.76 -14.24
C LYS A 75 -12.21 -6.53 -13.29
N ASP A 76 -12.00 -5.74 -12.24
CA ASP A 76 -13.02 -5.41 -11.25
C ASP A 76 -12.71 -4.05 -10.62
N THR A 77 -13.74 -3.34 -10.19
CA THR A 77 -13.63 -1.96 -9.75
C THR A 77 -14.29 -1.74 -8.40
N LEU A 78 -13.65 -0.97 -7.52
CA LEU A 78 -14.18 -0.65 -6.19
C LEU A 78 -14.63 -1.90 -5.42
N ALA A 79 -13.91 -3.01 -5.62
CA ALA A 79 -14.20 -4.30 -5.01
C ALA A 79 -13.80 -4.26 -3.52
N PRO A 80 -14.64 -4.76 -2.60
CA PRO A 80 -14.24 -4.91 -1.20
C PRO A 80 -13.06 -5.87 -1.08
N VAL A 81 -12.04 -5.50 -0.31
CA VAL A 81 -10.94 -6.41 0.00
C VAL A 81 -11.43 -7.40 1.08
N PRO A 82 -11.44 -8.72 0.80
CA PRO A 82 -11.73 -9.71 1.83
C PRO A 82 -10.54 -9.79 2.80
N VAL A 83 -10.71 -9.15 3.96
CA VAL A 83 -9.69 -8.97 5.02
C VAL A 83 -9.85 -9.95 6.18
N ALA A 84 -10.56 -11.07 6.01
CA ALA A 84 -10.59 -12.13 7.02
C ALA A 84 -9.28 -12.94 6.99
N GLY A 85 -8.60 -13.09 8.14
CA GLY A 85 -7.42 -13.95 8.28
C GLY A 85 -6.14 -13.43 7.59
N THR A 86 -5.91 -12.12 7.66
CA THR A 86 -5.04 -11.32 6.77
C THR A 86 -3.55 -11.61 6.75
N TYR A 87 -2.97 -12.33 7.71
CA TYR A 87 -1.51 -12.48 7.78
C TYR A 87 -0.92 -13.28 6.61
N LYS A 88 -1.67 -14.22 6.02
CA LYS A 88 -1.13 -15.12 4.97
C LYS A 88 -1.73 -14.94 3.58
N THR A 89 -2.78 -14.13 3.45
CA THR A 89 -3.60 -14.09 2.23
C THR A 89 -3.16 -13.02 1.25
N TRP A 90 -2.69 -11.88 1.73
CA TRP A 90 -2.34 -10.73 0.90
C TRP A 90 -0.85 -10.41 1.03
N ARG A 91 -0.24 -9.99 -0.08
CA ARG A 91 1.16 -9.55 -0.15
C ARG A 91 1.23 -8.22 -0.87
N ARG A 92 1.93 -7.25 -0.29
CA ARG A 92 2.29 -6.04 -1.00
C ARG A 92 3.24 -6.40 -2.14
N ILE A 93 3.04 -5.79 -3.29
CA ILE A 93 3.92 -5.88 -4.45
C ILE A 93 4.34 -4.48 -4.87
N ASP A 94 5.39 -4.39 -5.67
CA ASP A 94 5.75 -3.13 -6.32
C ASP A 94 4.74 -2.78 -7.42
N PRO A 95 4.56 -1.48 -7.72
CA PRO A 95 3.72 -1.06 -8.84
C PRO A 95 4.15 -1.72 -10.15
N PRO A 96 3.23 -2.34 -10.91
CA PRO A 96 3.56 -2.88 -12.22
C PRO A 96 4.08 -1.82 -13.20
N ALA A 97 4.95 -2.20 -14.14
CA ALA A 97 5.59 -1.26 -15.07
C ALA A 97 4.59 -0.45 -15.93
N TRP A 98 3.43 -1.02 -16.23
CA TRP A 98 2.37 -0.35 -17.01
C TRP A 98 1.59 0.72 -16.22
N THR A 99 1.85 0.87 -14.92
CA THR A 99 1.14 1.86 -14.09
C THR A 99 1.50 3.30 -14.43
N ASP A 100 2.66 3.53 -15.04
CA ASP A 100 3.09 4.85 -15.54
C ASP A 100 2.39 5.24 -16.87
N ALA A 101 1.69 4.31 -17.53
CA ALA A 101 1.08 4.51 -18.86
C ALA A 101 -0.35 5.09 -18.85
N GLY A 102 -0.90 5.40 -17.67
CA GLY A 102 -1.92 6.47 -17.56
C GLY A 102 -3.39 6.13 -17.76
N SER A 103 -3.95 5.14 -17.05
CA SER A 103 -5.42 5.08 -16.84
C SER A 103 -5.80 4.42 -15.50
N LEU A 104 -5.09 4.74 -14.43
CA LEU A 104 -5.49 4.30 -13.09
C LEU A 104 -6.55 5.24 -12.52
N ARG A 105 -7.50 4.69 -11.75
CA ARG A 105 -8.47 5.50 -10.99
C ARG A 105 -7.74 6.54 -10.11
N PRO A 106 -8.13 7.82 -10.16
CA PRO A 106 -7.70 8.83 -9.19
C PRO A 106 -8.15 8.44 -7.77
N LEU A 107 -7.29 8.60 -6.76
CA LEU A 107 -7.66 8.24 -5.38
C LEU A 107 -8.62 9.25 -4.74
N ASP A 108 -8.80 10.40 -5.37
CA ASP A 108 -9.78 11.41 -5.02
C ASP A 108 -11.14 11.24 -5.72
N ASP A 109 -11.28 10.20 -6.55
CA ASP A 109 -12.53 9.88 -7.25
C ASP A 109 -13.70 9.74 -6.25
N PRO A 110 -14.77 10.56 -6.37
CA PRO A 110 -15.91 10.53 -5.45
C PRO A 110 -16.65 9.19 -5.46
N ALA A 111 -16.52 8.37 -6.50
CA ALA A 111 -17.08 7.02 -6.52
C ALA A 111 -16.47 6.12 -5.43
N ILE A 112 -15.24 6.39 -4.99
CA ILE A 112 -14.60 5.69 -3.87
C ILE A 112 -15.36 5.97 -2.58
N ASP A 113 -15.75 7.21 -2.32
CA ASP A 113 -16.51 7.58 -1.12
C ASP A 113 -17.89 6.94 -1.10
N GLU A 114 -18.57 6.96 -2.24
CA GLU A 114 -19.87 6.32 -2.38
C GLU A 114 -19.77 4.80 -2.15
N ALA A 115 -18.75 4.15 -2.71
CA ALA A 115 -18.52 2.73 -2.52
C ALA A 115 -18.13 2.37 -1.08
N LEU A 116 -17.34 3.22 -0.40
CA LEU A 116 -17.02 3.04 1.01
C LEU A 116 -18.27 3.17 1.88
N ALA A 117 -19.09 4.19 1.66
CA ALA A 117 -20.35 4.38 2.38
C ALA A 117 -21.32 3.20 2.17
N LYS A 118 -21.43 2.69 0.95
CA LYS A 118 -22.22 1.48 0.64
C LYS A 118 -21.67 0.25 1.37
N LEU A 119 -20.34 0.07 1.39
CA LEU A 119 -19.70 -1.05 2.07
C LEU A 119 -19.89 -0.97 3.59
N ASP A 120 -19.72 0.20 4.19
CA ASP A 120 -19.94 0.43 5.62
C ASP A 120 -21.39 0.16 6.01
N LYS A 121 -22.35 0.67 5.24
CA LYS A 121 -23.78 0.38 5.43
C LYS A 121 -24.06 -1.13 5.40
N ARG A 122 -23.49 -1.86 4.43
CA ARG A 122 -23.63 -3.33 4.34
C ARG A 122 -23.00 -4.06 5.54
N ARG A 123 -21.95 -3.49 6.13
CA ARG A 123 -21.26 -4.03 7.31
C ARG A 123 -21.86 -3.56 8.64
N GLY A 124 -22.94 -2.77 8.61
CA GLY A 124 -23.53 -2.19 9.82
C GLY A 124 -22.64 -1.15 10.52
N LYS A 125 -21.68 -0.57 9.79
CA LYS A 125 -20.76 0.45 10.30
C LYS A 125 -21.33 1.85 10.06
N GLN A 126 -21.09 2.76 10.99
CA GLN A 126 -21.33 4.17 10.76
C GLN A 126 -20.33 4.67 9.70
N PRO A 127 -20.78 5.46 8.71
CA PRO A 127 -19.87 6.07 7.75
C PRO A 127 -18.97 7.05 8.49
N GLY A 128 -17.65 6.81 8.43
CA GLY A 128 -16.68 7.59 9.21
C GLY A 128 -15.64 8.33 8.37
N GLY A 129 -16.00 8.69 7.13
CA GLY A 129 -15.12 9.42 6.22
C GLY A 129 -14.00 8.54 5.63
N ARG A 130 -13.00 9.18 5.02
CA ARG A 130 -11.82 8.50 4.47
C ARG A 130 -10.80 8.18 5.56
N PHE A 131 -9.87 7.30 5.21
CA PHE A 131 -8.65 7.07 5.97
C PHE A 131 -8.02 8.40 6.40
N SER A 132 -8.16 8.67 7.68
CA SER A 132 -7.41 9.65 8.42
C SER A 132 -6.59 8.84 9.41
N TYR A 133 -5.29 8.79 9.17
CA TYR A 133 -4.37 8.19 10.13
C TYR A 133 -3.33 9.23 10.48
N GLU A 134 -3.56 9.88 11.60
CA GLU A 134 -2.47 10.44 12.38
C GLU A 134 -1.73 9.25 13.01
N PRO A 135 -0.43 9.06 12.73
CA PRO A 135 0.33 8.01 13.39
C PRO A 135 0.28 8.24 14.91
N PRO A 136 0.13 7.18 15.73
CA PRO A 136 0.40 7.29 17.14
C PRO A 136 1.86 7.73 17.30
N VAL A 137 2.07 8.71 18.17
CA VAL A 137 3.38 9.18 18.63
C VAL A 137 4.24 7.94 18.96
N GLY A 138 5.22 7.61 18.12
CA GLY A 138 6.05 6.40 18.26
C GLY A 138 6.45 5.72 16.94
N VAL A 139 5.71 5.90 15.85
CA VAL A 139 6.24 5.60 14.50
C VAL A 139 6.84 6.89 13.94
N GLU A 140 7.99 7.27 14.48
CA GLU A 140 8.74 8.39 13.92
C GLU A 140 9.05 8.09 12.45
N ARG A 141 8.70 9.03 11.57
CA ARG A 141 8.92 8.92 10.13
C ARG A 141 9.75 10.11 9.71
N THR A 142 10.84 9.85 9.02
CA THR A 142 11.70 10.90 8.48
C THR A 142 11.29 11.15 7.04
N MET A 143 10.75 12.34 6.78
CA MET A 143 10.41 12.78 5.43
C MET A 143 11.70 13.02 4.63
N LEU A 144 11.70 12.61 3.37
CA LEU A 144 12.83 12.69 2.46
C LEU A 144 12.59 13.75 1.39
N LYS A 145 13.61 14.55 1.11
CA LYS A 145 13.65 15.48 -0.01
C LYS A 145 14.18 14.76 -1.25
N VAL A 146 13.32 14.05 -1.94
CA VAL A 146 13.70 13.27 -3.14
C VAL A 146 13.23 13.99 -4.40
N PRO A 147 14.15 14.46 -5.26
CA PRO A 147 13.80 14.95 -6.59
C PRO A 147 13.12 13.85 -7.41
N PHE A 148 12.15 14.21 -8.26
CA PHE A 148 11.39 13.24 -9.06
C PHE A 148 12.28 12.30 -9.89
N ALA A 149 13.39 12.80 -10.44
CA ALA A 149 14.36 12.02 -11.22
C ALA A 149 15.05 10.90 -10.41
N ARG A 150 15.07 11.02 -9.08
CA ARG A 150 15.78 10.11 -8.16
C ARG A 150 14.81 9.22 -7.35
N LYS A 151 13.55 9.11 -7.80
CA LYS A 151 12.53 8.26 -7.17
C LYS A 151 12.96 6.80 -7.04
N GLU A 152 13.71 6.28 -8.01
CA GLU A 152 14.18 4.89 -7.99
C GLU A 152 15.25 4.66 -6.91
N GLU A 153 16.11 5.64 -6.67
CA GLU A 153 17.08 5.57 -5.57
C GLU A 153 16.37 5.59 -4.21
N ALA A 154 15.30 6.39 -4.07
CA ALA A 154 14.49 6.42 -2.86
C ALA A 154 13.79 5.06 -2.61
N LYS A 155 13.21 4.45 -3.65
CA LYS A 155 12.66 3.09 -3.54
C LYS A 155 13.73 2.06 -3.16
N ALA A 156 14.93 2.16 -3.75
CA ALA A 156 16.02 1.22 -3.51
C ALA A 156 16.50 1.22 -2.05
N ILE A 157 16.37 2.34 -1.34
CA ILE A 157 16.67 2.43 0.09
C ILE A 157 15.48 2.05 0.99
N GLY A 158 14.35 1.63 0.40
CA GLY A 158 13.14 1.26 1.12
C GLY A 158 12.27 2.46 1.52
N ALA A 159 12.49 3.64 0.93
CA ALA A 159 11.61 4.77 1.14
C ALA A 159 10.23 4.48 0.56
N ARG A 160 9.21 4.99 1.24
CA ARG A 160 7.81 4.85 0.85
C ARG A 160 7.28 6.21 0.45
N TRP A 161 6.43 6.26 -0.56
CA TRP A 161 5.78 7.50 -0.97
C TRP A 161 4.52 7.71 -0.13
N SER A 162 4.43 8.84 0.58
CA SER A 162 3.22 9.30 1.24
C SER A 162 2.44 10.16 0.25
N LEU A 163 1.22 9.76 -0.10
CA LEU A 163 0.33 10.58 -0.94
C LEU A 163 -0.36 11.69 -0.15
N ALA A 164 -0.52 11.53 1.17
CA ALA A 164 -1.05 12.57 2.05
C ALA A 164 -0.09 13.77 2.09
N ASP A 165 1.20 13.49 2.30
CA ASP A 165 2.25 14.50 2.37
C ASP A 165 2.88 14.81 1.00
N LYS A 166 2.46 14.06 -0.04
CA LYS A 166 3.06 14.06 -1.39
C LYS A 166 4.59 14.04 -1.33
N SER A 167 5.14 13.20 -0.46
CA SER A 167 6.55 13.18 -0.09
C SER A 167 7.04 11.76 0.16
N TRP A 168 8.32 11.50 -0.11
CA TRP A 168 8.96 10.24 0.27
C TRP A 168 9.24 10.23 1.76
N TRP A 169 9.21 9.07 2.40
CA TRP A 169 9.53 8.92 3.82
C TRP A 169 10.19 7.59 4.13
N LEU A 170 10.94 7.57 5.22
CA LEU A 170 11.50 6.37 5.83
C LEU A 170 11.00 6.23 7.26
N GLN A 171 10.85 4.99 7.69
CA GLN A 171 10.61 4.71 9.10
C GLN A 171 11.89 5.06 9.88
N ALA A 172 11.77 5.90 10.91
CA ALA A 172 12.93 6.40 11.65
C ALA A 172 13.68 5.28 12.39
N GLY A 173 13.01 4.18 12.74
CA GLY A 173 13.64 2.97 13.29
C GLY A 173 14.43 2.13 12.28
N ASN A 174 14.58 2.57 11.02
CA ASN A 174 15.39 1.89 10.01
C ASN A 174 16.69 2.66 9.75
N ASP A 175 17.62 2.57 10.69
CA ASP A 175 18.92 3.27 10.66
C ASP A 175 19.71 3.00 9.38
N ALA A 176 19.65 1.77 8.86
CA ALA A 176 20.33 1.40 7.62
C ALA A 176 19.77 2.16 6.41
N ALA A 177 18.45 2.35 6.33
CA ALA A 177 17.83 3.13 5.28
C ALA A 177 18.08 4.63 5.46
N LEU A 178 18.03 5.14 6.69
CA LEU A 178 18.33 6.55 7.00
C LEU A 178 19.78 6.91 6.65
N ALA A 179 20.74 6.03 6.95
CA ALA A 179 22.14 6.22 6.58
C ALA A 179 22.31 6.31 5.05
N LYS A 180 21.61 5.46 4.30
CA LYS A 180 21.61 5.54 2.84
C LYS A 180 20.96 6.83 2.34
N ALA A 181 19.84 7.26 2.92
CA ALA A 181 19.17 8.51 2.57
C ALA A 181 20.08 9.74 2.77
N ARG A 182 20.81 9.80 3.90
CA ARG A 182 21.82 10.85 4.16
C ARG A 182 22.92 10.82 3.11
N LYS A 183 23.46 9.64 2.78
CA LYS A 183 24.50 9.49 1.74
C LYS A 183 24.03 9.94 0.36
N LEU A 184 22.75 9.75 0.05
CA LEU A 184 22.13 10.16 -1.21
C LEU A 184 21.74 11.64 -1.23
N GLY A 185 21.84 12.37 -0.12
CA GLY A 185 21.43 13.76 0.00
C GLY A 185 19.91 13.95 0.01
N PHE A 186 19.16 12.93 0.44
CA PHE A 186 17.70 13.02 0.62
C PHE A 186 17.30 13.52 2.01
N LEU A 187 18.27 13.64 2.90
CA LEU A 187 18.16 14.19 4.25
C LEU A 187 19.26 15.24 4.39
N ASP A 188 18.93 16.34 5.07
CA ASP A 188 19.90 17.39 5.44
C ASP A 188 20.83 16.92 6.57
#